data_AF-A0A401X8N1-F1
#
_entry.id   AF-A0A401X8N1-F1
#
_cell.length_a   1.000
_cell.length_b   1.000
_cell.length_c   1.000
_cell.angle_alpha   90.00
_cell.angle_beta   90.00
_cell.angle_gamma   90.00
#
_symmetry.space_group_name_H-M   'P 1'
#
loop_
_entity.id
_entity.type
_entity.pdbx_description
1 polymer ?
#
loop_
_entity_poly.entity_id
_entity_poly.type
_entity_poly.pdbx_seq_one_letter_code
_entity_poly.pdbx_strand_id
1 'polypeptide(L)'
;MNDIVVLPGREKLSLEWKQTDPERYQRRLKAKHADNSKAGPGEKAHCLCVHQGRYLELQIKQRGETYHFACMQNTGPYHQPTCPFYKPNPEKSGQAAYVEGVVKEDTEHEVSVKLISSLKRNSPVNSQAPSSTPVGTRSGGKTQRRMTTLGLLHLVWERAGLHYWRPQFNGHRTDSKALRRAYATSRNIKIQHGIRLDQVLCPVVSDDRNILYSTHRTIRNHSEKLRPYVIGRLSSAQANPYGKGQNIELAGIRDGYRMFMTISQSRWERVERSYPRELAEFFRNEEGLSVFGLFLVTIDPIKKGKYTNFSTVQVDDAALMTTTDQLIPVESRFDAEISQKGCTSG
;
A
#
# COMPACT_ATOMS: atom_id res chain seq x y z
N MET A 1 -19.66 -23.02 9.29
CA MET A 1 -18.61 -23.93 9.81
C MET A 1 -17.23 -23.25 9.97
N ASN A 2 -17.12 -21.92 9.91
CA ASN A 2 -15.82 -21.21 9.93
C ASN A 2 -15.49 -20.58 11.29
N ASP A 3 -16.35 -20.77 12.29
CA ASP A 3 -16.27 -20.12 13.59
C ASP A 3 -15.71 -21.04 14.67
N ILE A 4 -15.09 -22.16 14.29
CA ILE A 4 -14.48 -23.10 15.25
C ILE A 4 -12.96 -23.05 15.12
N VAL A 5 -12.30 -22.88 16.26
CA VAL A 5 -10.84 -23.04 16.42
C VAL A 5 -10.59 -24.28 17.28
N VAL A 6 -9.59 -25.07 16.90
CA VAL A 6 -9.12 -26.19 17.72
C VAL A 6 -7.95 -25.70 18.56
N LEU A 7 -8.01 -25.87 19.87
CA LEU A 7 -6.98 -25.51 20.85
C LEU A 7 -6.03 -26.70 21.10
N PRO A 8 -4.85 -26.47 21.72
CA PRO A 8 -3.97 -27.55 22.16
C PRO A 8 -4.70 -28.58 23.04
N GLY A 9 -4.51 -29.86 22.71
CA GLY A 9 -5.28 -30.97 23.28
C GLY A 9 -6.57 -31.30 22.54
N ARG A 10 -6.74 -30.80 21.29
CA ARG A 10 -7.89 -31.06 20.39
C ARG A 10 -9.23 -30.57 20.91
N GLU A 11 -9.22 -29.64 21.85
CA GLU A 11 -10.43 -28.99 22.33
C GLU A 11 -10.99 -28.04 21.26
N LYS A 12 -12.30 -28.08 21.00
CA LYS A 12 -12.96 -27.17 20.06
C LYS A 12 -13.50 -25.95 20.81
N LEU A 13 -13.24 -24.77 20.26
CA LEU A 13 -13.71 -23.49 20.77
C LEU A 13 -14.50 -22.76 19.68
N SER A 14 -15.69 -22.25 20.03
CA SER A 14 -16.48 -21.39 19.15
C SER A 14 -16.01 -19.93 19.27
N LEU A 15 -15.78 -19.28 18.14
CA LEU A 15 -15.47 -17.86 18.02
C LEU A 15 -16.67 -16.97 18.35
N GLU A 16 -17.89 -17.48 18.22
CA GLU A 16 -19.11 -16.76 18.59
C GLU A 16 -19.17 -16.45 20.09
N TRP A 17 -18.53 -17.27 20.93
CA TRP A 17 -18.41 -17.00 22.37
C TRP A 17 -17.71 -15.67 22.67
N LYS A 18 -16.94 -15.12 21.72
CA LYS A 18 -16.40 -13.76 21.86
C LYS A 18 -17.51 -12.72 22.09
N GLN A 19 -18.72 -12.96 21.59
CA GLN A 19 -19.89 -12.10 21.77
C GLN A 19 -20.90 -12.69 22.74
N THR A 20 -21.16 -14.00 22.68
CA THR A 20 -22.23 -14.65 23.44
C THR A 20 -21.83 -15.06 24.86
N ASP A 21 -20.54 -15.30 25.11
CA ASP A 21 -20.00 -15.65 26.44
C ASP A 21 -18.52 -15.23 26.55
N PRO A 22 -18.25 -13.90 26.64
CA PRO A 22 -16.88 -13.36 26.56
C PRO A 22 -15.99 -13.83 27.71
N GLU A 23 -16.57 -14.04 28.90
CA GLU A 23 -15.83 -14.53 30.06
C GLU A 23 -15.32 -15.95 29.84
N ARG A 24 -16.18 -16.85 29.34
CA ARG A 24 -15.76 -18.21 28.98
C ARG A 24 -14.70 -18.18 27.89
N TYR A 25 -14.90 -17.37 26.85
CA TYR A 25 -13.94 -17.23 25.76
C TYR A 25 -12.55 -16.82 26.30
N GLN A 26 -12.49 -15.76 27.10
CA GLN A 26 -11.24 -15.28 27.70
C GLN A 26 -10.62 -16.30 28.66
N ARG A 27 -11.43 -16.97 29.49
CA ARG A 27 -10.97 -18.02 30.42
C ARG A 27 -10.32 -19.18 29.68
N ARG A 28 -10.90 -19.64 28.56
CA ARG A 28 -10.33 -20.74 27.75
C ARG A 28 -9.02 -20.32 27.06
N LEU A 29 -8.98 -19.13 26.47
CA LEU A 29 -7.75 -18.64 25.83
C LEU A 29 -6.63 -18.45 26.85
N LYS A 30 -6.94 -17.89 28.02
CA LYS A 30 -5.99 -17.76 29.15
C LYS A 30 -5.44 -19.12 29.57
N ALA A 31 -6.32 -20.11 29.77
CA ALA A 31 -5.92 -21.46 30.19
C ALA A 31 -4.99 -22.15 29.17
N LYS A 32 -5.17 -21.87 27.86
CA LYS A 32 -4.41 -22.51 26.78
C LYS A 32 -3.24 -21.68 26.25
N HIS A 33 -3.02 -20.47 26.77
CA HIS A 33 -1.97 -19.56 26.30
C HIS A 33 -0.56 -20.15 26.45
N ALA A 34 -0.24 -20.70 27.62
CA ALA A 34 1.07 -21.28 27.90
C ALA A 34 1.32 -22.54 27.05
N ASP A 35 0.32 -23.43 26.97
CA ASP A 35 0.38 -24.65 26.14
C ASP A 35 0.56 -24.29 24.66
N ASN A 36 -0.19 -23.33 24.15
CA ASN A 36 -0.11 -22.89 22.75
C ASN A 36 1.27 -22.27 22.40
N SER A 37 1.87 -21.58 23.37
CA SER A 37 3.19 -20.97 23.22
C SER A 37 4.29 -22.04 23.16
N LYS A 38 4.21 -23.09 23.99
CA LYS A 38 5.18 -24.20 24.07
C LYS A 38 4.97 -25.31 23.04
N ALA A 39 3.76 -25.43 22.48
CA ALA A 39 3.41 -26.47 21.51
C ALA A 39 4.27 -26.43 20.23
N GLY A 40 4.66 -27.60 19.73
CA GLY A 40 5.40 -27.75 18.49
C GLY A 40 4.52 -27.59 17.24
N PRO A 41 5.11 -27.64 16.03
CA PRO A 41 4.37 -27.65 14.78
C PRO A 41 3.36 -28.82 14.73
N GLY A 42 2.10 -28.52 14.43
CA GLY A 42 0.98 -29.47 14.42
C GLY A 42 0.20 -29.58 15.73
N GLU A 43 0.71 -28.98 16.82
CA GLU A 43 0.11 -29.08 18.16
C GLU A 43 -0.43 -27.73 18.68
N LYS A 44 -0.18 -26.65 17.94
CA LYS A 44 -0.72 -25.33 18.24
C LYS A 44 -2.23 -25.27 18.01
N ALA A 45 -2.83 -24.18 18.48
CA ALA A 45 -4.20 -23.87 18.12
C ALA A 45 -4.27 -23.68 16.60
N HIS A 46 -5.34 -24.12 15.94
CA HIS A 46 -5.47 -24.00 14.50
C HIS A 46 -6.91 -23.76 14.07
N CYS A 47 -7.05 -23.06 12.94
CA CYS A 47 -8.30 -22.94 12.22
C CYS A 47 -8.61 -24.24 11.48
N LEU A 48 -9.86 -24.41 11.04
CA LEU A 48 -10.27 -25.50 10.16
C LEU A 48 -9.91 -25.28 8.68
N CYS A 49 -9.39 -24.10 8.32
CA CYS A 49 -8.85 -23.85 6.99
C CYS A 49 -7.62 -24.74 6.73
N VAL A 50 -7.57 -25.37 5.55
CA VAL A 50 -6.50 -26.27 5.13
C VAL A 50 -5.71 -25.64 3.98
N HIS A 51 -4.39 -25.66 4.09
CA HIS A 51 -3.47 -25.27 3.03
C HIS A 51 -2.34 -26.31 2.93
N GLN A 52 -2.03 -26.78 1.72
CA GLN A 52 -1.02 -27.82 1.47
C GLN A 52 -1.18 -29.07 2.37
N GLY A 53 -2.43 -29.49 2.59
CA GLY A 53 -2.75 -30.69 3.38
C GLY A 53 -2.61 -30.53 4.89
N ARG A 54 -2.40 -29.31 5.41
CA ARG A 54 -2.30 -29.03 6.86
C ARG A 54 -3.27 -27.94 7.30
N TYR A 55 -3.71 -28.01 8.56
CA TYR A 55 -4.50 -26.95 9.17
C TYR A 55 -3.65 -25.70 9.44
N LEU A 56 -4.26 -24.52 9.28
CA LEU A 56 -3.58 -23.24 9.50
C LEU A 56 -3.53 -22.89 10.99
N GLU A 57 -2.31 -22.83 11.53
CA GLU A 57 -2.03 -22.56 12.93
C GLU A 57 -2.26 -21.09 13.33
N LEU A 58 -2.56 -20.91 14.62
CA LEU A 58 -2.83 -19.67 15.31
C LEU A 58 -2.03 -19.61 16.61
N GLN A 59 -1.54 -18.42 16.95
CA GLN A 59 -1.02 -18.09 18.28
C GLN A 59 -2.13 -17.52 19.15
N ILE A 60 -2.08 -17.82 20.45
CA ILE A 60 -2.83 -17.09 21.48
C ILE A 60 -1.86 -16.05 22.04
N LYS A 61 -2.25 -14.77 22.00
CA LYS A 61 -1.45 -13.65 22.54
C LYS A 61 -2.19 -12.95 23.67
N GLN A 62 -1.44 -12.52 24.67
CA GLN A 62 -1.94 -11.69 25.76
C GLN A 62 -1.72 -10.20 25.45
N ARG A 63 -2.72 -9.37 25.69
CA ARG A 63 -2.64 -7.91 25.67
C ARG A 63 -3.39 -7.35 26.89
N GLY A 64 -2.63 -6.82 27.86
CA GLY A 64 -3.16 -6.48 29.17
C GLY A 64 -3.73 -7.72 29.86
N GLU A 65 -4.99 -7.65 30.26
CA GLU A 65 -5.72 -8.75 30.93
C GLU A 65 -6.47 -9.67 29.94
N THR A 66 -6.41 -9.38 28.64
CA THR A 66 -7.18 -10.10 27.62
C THR A 66 -6.28 -10.94 26.71
N TYR A 67 -6.86 -12.03 26.18
CA TYR A 67 -6.23 -12.96 25.25
C TYR A 67 -6.96 -12.96 23.91
N HIS A 68 -6.21 -13.07 22.83
CA HIS A 68 -6.73 -13.08 21.46
C HIS A 68 -5.93 -14.02 20.56
N PHE A 69 -6.56 -14.49 19.48
CA PHE A 69 -5.87 -15.23 18.44
C PHE A 69 -5.12 -14.30 17.49
N ALA A 70 -3.94 -14.72 17.05
CA ALA A 70 -3.16 -14.11 16.00
C ALA A 70 -2.74 -15.19 14.99
N CYS A 71 -2.85 -14.90 13.69
CA CYS A 71 -2.35 -15.80 12.65
C CYS A 71 -0.84 -15.95 12.75
N MET A 72 -0.32 -17.12 12.38
CA MET A 72 1.11 -17.28 12.15
C MET A 72 1.60 -16.34 11.04
N GLN A 73 2.88 -15.98 11.06
CA GLN A 73 3.46 -15.06 10.06
C GLN A 73 3.22 -15.61 8.65
N ASN A 74 2.75 -14.74 7.76
CA ASN A 74 2.46 -15.05 6.35
C ASN A 74 1.38 -16.12 6.10
N THR A 75 0.59 -16.55 7.10
CA THR A 75 -0.46 -17.57 6.89
C THR A 75 -1.87 -17.00 6.67
N GLY A 76 -2.10 -15.75 7.06
CA GLY A 76 -3.36 -15.02 6.85
C GLY A 76 -3.97 -15.16 5.44
N PRO A 77 -3.18 -15.13 4.34
CA PRO A 77 -3.69 -15.19 2.97
C PRO A 77 -4.18 -16.57 2.54
N TYR A 78 -3.80 -17.61 3.28
CA TYR A 78 -4.16 -18.99 2.98
C TYR A 78 -5.48 -19.42 3.64
N HIS A 79 -6.01 -18.61 4.54
CA HIS A 79 -7.37 -18.83 5.05
C HIS A 79 -8.40 -18.60 3.93
N GLN A 80 -9.56 -19.23 4.05
CA GLN A 80 -10.68 -18.98 3.14
C GLN A 80 -11.13 -17.51 3.27
N PRO A 81 -11.55 -16.82 2.19
CA PRO A 81 -11.93 -15.41 2.27
C PRO A 81 -13.03 -15.06 3.29
N THR A 82 -13.89 -16.03 3.61
CA THR A 82 -14.95 -15.91 4.62
C THR A 82 -14.49 -16.27 6.05
N CYS A 83 -13.22 -16.61 6.24
CA CYS A 83 -12.65 -16.94 7.53
C CYS A 83 -12.28 -15.66 8.29
N PRO A 84 -12.60 -15.55 9.59
CA PRO A 84 -12.21 -14.40 10.42
C PRO A 84 -10.69 -14.14 10.49
N PHE A 85 -9.88 -15.15 10.16
CA PHE A 85 -8.41 -15.08 10.15
C PHE A 85 -7.83 -14.78 8.77
N TYR A 86 -8.68 -14.61 7.75
CA TYR A 86 -8.23 -14.22 6.42
C TYR A 86 -7.63 -12.83 6.43
N LYS A 87 -6.38 -12.75 5.98
CA LYS A 87 -5.68 -11.50 5.71
C LYS A 87 -5.09 -11.56 4.31
N PRO A 88 -5.36 -10.62 3.41
CA PRO A 88 -4.80 -10.65 2.06
C PRO A 88 -3.26 -10.65 2.06
N ASN A 89 -2.67 -11.25 1.00
CA ASN A 89 -1.22 -11.49 0.86
C ASN A 89 -0.36 -10.23 1.13
N PRO A 90 0.72 -10.31 1.95
CA PRO A 90 1.64 -9.21 2.18
C PRO A 90 2.34 -8.63 0.94
N GLU A 91 2.37 -9.35 -0.19
CA GLU A 91 2.75 -8.78 -1.49
C GLU A 91 1.78 -7.68 -1.97
N LYS A 92 0.55 -7.67 -1.43
CA LYS A 92 -0.51 -6.68 -1.63
C LYS A 92 -0.78 -5.78 -0.42
N SER A 93 -0.12 -5.99 0.73
CA SER A 93 -0.39 -5.24 1.98
C SER A 93 0.70 -4.19 2.31
N GLY A 94 1.61 -3.90 1.38
CA GLY A 94 2.61 -2.84 1.55
C GLY A 94 3.77 -3.15 2.50
N GLN A 95 3.77 -4.31 3.17
CA GLN A 95 4.80 -4.70 4.15
C GLN A 95 6.13 -5.16 3.53
N ALA A 96 6.26 -5.16 2.20
CA ALA A 96 7.53 -5.40 1.53
C ALA A 96 8.63 -4.39 1.95
N ALA A 97 8.25 -3.20 2.42
CA ALA A 97 9.18 -2.17 2.91
C ALA A 97 9.98 -2.60 4.16
N TYR A 98 9.48 -3.54 4.96
CA TYR A 98 10.05 -3.91 6.26
C TYR A 98 10.80 -5.25 6.25
N VAL A 99 11.02 -5.84 5.08
CA VAL A 99 11.87 -7.04 4.98
C VAL A 99 13.34 -6.63 4.92
N GLU A 100 14.15 -7.27 5.76
CA GLU A 100 15.61 -7.17 5.78
C GLU A 100 16.20 -7.23 4.35
N GLY A 101 16.80 -6.12 3.91
CA GLY A 101 17.42 -5.96 2.59
C GLY A 101 16.65 -5.16 1.53
N VAL A 102 15.40 -4.73 1.78
CA VAL A 102 14.60 -3.87 0.87
C VAL A 102 14.84 -2.39 1.12
N VAL A 103 14.89 -2.01 2.39
CA VAL A 103 15.28 -0.69 2.88
C VAL A 103 16.65 -0.82 3.52
N LYS A 104 17.63 -0.08 3.02
CA LYS A 104 18.93 0.10 3.68
C LYS A 104 19.01 1.50 4.26
N GLU A 105 19.19 1.61 5.56
CA GLU A 105 19.52 2.88 6.19
C GLU A 105 20.97 3.21 5.87
N ASP A 106 21.18 4.28 5.09
CA ASP A 106 22.52 4.73 4.70
C ASP A 106 23.10 5.66 5.80
N THR A 107 22.25 6.49 6.41
CA THR A 107 22.51 7.39 7.55
C THR A 107 21.20 7.57 8.36
N GLU A 108 21.22 8.23 9.53
CA GLU A 108 20.01 8.47 10.36
C GLU A 108 18.80 9.07 9.61
N HIS A 109 19.02 9.70 8.44
CA HIS A 109 17.95 10.35 7.68
C HIS A 109 17.78 9.84 6.25
N GLU A 110 18.71 9.05 5.71
CA GLU A 110 18.69 8.61 4.31
C GLU A 110 18.43 7.10 4.18
N VAL A 111 17.59 6.73 3.22
CA VAL A 111 17.30 5.33 2.90
C VAL A 111 17.47 5.01 1.43
N SER A 112 18.06 3.85 1.17
CA SER A 112 18.19 3.23 -0.15
C SER A 112 17.16 2.12 -0.34
N VAL A 113 16.45 2.18 -1.47
CA VAL A 113 15.35 1.28 -1.84
C VAL A 113 15.59 0.75 -3.25
N LYS A 114 15.37 -0.55 -3.46
CA LYS A 114 15.44 -1.16 -4.79
C LYS A 114 14.04 -1.42 -5.34
N LEU A 115 13.57 -0.63 -6.29
CA LEU A 115 12.23 -0.77 -6.87
C LEU A 115 12.05 -2.07 -7.67
N ILE A 116 10.84 -2.63 -7.65
CA ILE A 116 10.44 -3.71 -8.55
C ILE A 116 10.22 -3.21 -9.97
N SER A 117 9.70 -1.99 -10.08
CA SER A 117 9.42 -1.30 -11.33
C SER A 117 10.67 -0.64 -11.89
N SER A 118 10.90 -0.79 -13.19
CA SER A 118 11.94 -0.02 -13.89
C SER A 118 11.54 1.45 -13.97
N LEU A 119 12.44 2.38 -13.68
CA LEU A 119 12.19 3.80 -13.93
C LEU A 119 12.53 4.19 -15.36
N LYS A 120 13.39 3.45 -16.06
CA LYS A 120 13.77 3.82 -17.44
C LYS A 120 12.60 3.62 -18.39
N ARG A 121 12.37 4.63 -19.23
CA ARG A 121 11.46 4.55 -20.37
C ARG A 121 12.17 3.79 -21.48
N ASN A 122 11.74 2.56 -21.77
CA ASN A 122 12.24 1.86 -22.96
C ASN A 122 11.67 2.59 -24.19
N SER A 123 12.52 3.23 -25.01
CA SER A 123 12.11 3.79 -26.31
C SER A 123 11.65 2.66 -27.26
N PRO A 124 10.69 2.90 -28.17
CA PRO A 124 10.02 1.80 -28.88
C PRO A 124 10.74 1.34 -30.16
N VAL A 125 10.46 0.07 -30.48
CA VAL A 125 10.70 -0.71 -31.72
C VAL A 125 12.14 -1.17 -32.00
N ASN A 126 12.48 -2.35 -31.49
CA ASN A 126 12.83 -3.44 -32.39
C ASN A 126 12.39 -4.78 -31.78
N SER A 127 11.57 -5.50 -32.52
CA SER A 127 11.23 -6.88 -32.27
C SER A 127 12.52 -7.71 -32.30
N GLN A 128 13.05 -8.07 -31.15
CA GLN A 128 13.92 -9.24 -31.05
C GLN A 128 13.40 -10.12 -29.94
N ALA A 129 13.00 -11.32 -30.36
CA ALA A 129 12.70 -12.47 -29.53
C ALA A 129 13.75 -12.64 -28.42
N PRO A 130 13.40 -13.27 -27.29
CA PRO A 130 14.39 -13.58 -26.26
C PRO A 130 15.44 -14.53 -26.85
N SER A 131 16.61 -13.98 -27.18
CA SER A 131 17.79 -14.76 -27.52
C SER A 131 18.25 -15.46 -26.24
N SER A 132 18.12 -16.78 -26.27
CA SER A 132 18.68 -17.72 -25.33
C SER A 132 20.20 -17.76 -25.48
N THR A 133 20.97 -17.39 -24.44
CA THR A 133 22.30 -17.95 -24.16
C THR A 133 22.81 -17.54 -22.76
N PRO A 134 23.74 -18.28 -22.16
CA PRO A 134 23.47 -19.43 -21.32
C PRO A 134 23.80 -19.19 -19.83
N VAL A 135 23.36 -20.14 -19.00
CA VAL A 135 23.62 -20.25 -17.57
C VAL A 135 25.13 -20.15 -17.28
N GLY A 136 25.55 -19.01 -16.74
CA GLY A 136 26.86 -18.84 -16.11
C GLY A 136 26.72 -18.96 -14.60
N THR A 137 27.16 -20.09 -14.06
CA THR A 137 27.17 -20.43 -12.63
C THR A 137 27.87 -19.35 -11.81
N ARG A 138 27.11 -18.55 -11.06
CA ARG A 138 27.63 -17.72 -9.97
C ARG A 138 26.80 -17.93 -8.71
N SER A 139 27.38 -18.72 -7.80
CA SER A 139 27.24 -18.69 -6.34
C SER A 139 26.02 -17.94 -5.77
N GLY A 140 24.98 -18.69 -5.38
CA GLY A 140 24.29 -18.60 -4.08
C GLY A 140 23.97 -17.22 -3.45
N GLY A 141 23.65 -16.19 -4.22
CA GLY A 141 23.22 -14.89 -3.67
C GLY A 141 21.73 -14.87 -3.37
N LYS A 142 21.34 -14.74 -2.09
CA LYS A 142 19.95 -14.46 -1.68
C LYS A 142 19.35 -13.36 -2.57
N THR A 143 18.29 -13.67 -3.31
CA THR A 143 17.54 -12.73 -4.15
C THR A 143 17.05 -11.57 -3.28
N GLN A 144 17.71 -10.41 -3.39
CA GLN A 144 17.27 -9.19 -2.69
C GLN A 144 15.82 -8.87 -3.10
N ARG A 145 14.92 -8.83 -2.12
CA ARG A 145 13.51 -8.48 -2.34
C ARG A 145 13.42 -7.04 -2.87
N ARG A 146 12.44 -6.78 -3.73
CA ARG A 146 12.25 -5.49 -4.44
C ARG A 146 11.04 -4.75 -3.87
N MET A 147 11.15 -3.44 -3.71
CA MET A 147 10.08 -2.54 -3.23
C MET A 147 8.97 -2.40 -4.26
N THR A 148 7.73 -2.64 -3.84
CA THR A 148 6.52 -2.44 -4.63
C THR A 148 6.06 -0.98 -4.60
N THR A 149 5.19 -0.58 -5.52
CA THR A 149 4.60 0.78 -5.52
C THR A 149 3.83 1.07 -4.22
N LEU A 150 3.13 0.07 -3.66
CA LEU A 150 2.45 0.20 -2.37
C LEU A 150 3.43 0.36 -1.20
N GLY A 151 4.50 -0.43 -1.17
CA GLY A 151 5.55 -0.28 -0.15
C GLY A 151 6.23 1.09 -0.22
N LEU A 152 6.43 1.62 -1.42
CA LEU A 152 6.93 2.98 -1.63
C LEU A 152 5.96 4.04 -1.10
N LEU A 153 4.65 3.88 -1.35
CA LEU A 153 3.62 4.77 -0.83
C LEU A 153 3.63 4.80 0.71
N HIS A 154 3.67 3.64 1.37
CA HIS A 154 3.77 3.57 2.82
C HIS A 154 5.07 4.17 3.35
N LEU A 155 6.21 3.90 2.71
CA LEU A 155 7.50 4.49 3.11
C LEU A 155 7.45 6.02 3.03
N VAL A 156 6.90 6.58 1.96
CA VAL A 156 6.73 8.04 1.83
C VAL A 156 5.87 8.60 2.96
N TRP A 157 4.76 7.93 3.27
CA TRP A 157 3.87 8.31 4.36
C TRP A 157 4.56 8.23 5.73
N GLU A 158 5.36 7.19 5.94
CA GLU A 158 6.10 6.94 7.16
C GLU A 158 7.15 8.04 7.38
N ARG A 159 7.98 8.31 6.37
CA ARG A 159 9.03 9.34 6.40
C ARG A 159 8.47 10.75 6.52
N ALA A 160 7.28 11.00 5.98
CA ALA A 160 6.57 12.25 6.20
C ALA A 160 5.95 12.37 7.61
N GLY A 161 6.05 11.33 8.45
CA GLY A 161 5.42 11.30 9.77
C GLY A 161 3.89 11.41 9.69
N LEU A 162 3.29 10.88 8.61
CA LEU A 162 1.85 10.90 8.38
C LEU A 162 1.15 9.65 8.94
N HIS A 163 1.91 8.65 9.39
CA HIS A 163 1.40 7.37 9.90
C HIS A 163 0.96 7.40 11.37
N TYR A 164 1.20 8.49 12.11
CA TYR A 164 0.80 8.66 13.50
C TYR A 164 0.16 10.03 13.71
N TRP A 165 -0.62 10.20 14.78
CA TRP A 165 -1.21 11.49 15.16
C TRP A 165 -0.70 11.95 16.52
N ARG A 166 -0.64 13.27 16.73
CA ARG A 166 -0.40 13.92 18.03
C ARG A 166 -1.23 15.21 18.12
N PRO A 167 -1.60 15.70 19.33
CA PRO A 167 -2.44 16.89 19.49
C PRO A 167 -1.94 18.14 18.76
N GLN A 168 -0.62 18.31 18.64
CA GLN A 168 -0.02 19.46 17.96
C GLN A 168 -0.27 19.47 16.42
N PHE A 169 -0.82 18.40 15.86
CA PHE A 169 -1.12 18.30 14.42
C PHE A 169 -2.54 18.74 14.06
N ASN A 170 -3.39 19.05 15.03
CA ASN A 170 -4.78 19.46 14.79
C ASN A 170 -4.84 20.70 13.88
N GLY A 171 -5.66 20.68 12.83
CA GLY A 171 -5.73 21.76 11.83
C GLY A 171 -4.49 21.95 10.93
N HIS A 172 -3.42 21.17 11.16
CA HIS A 172 -2.17 21.26 10.40
C HIS A 172 -2.00 20.15 9.35
N ARG A 173 -3.00 19.28 9.19
CA ARG A 173 -3.00 18.17 8.25
C ARG A 173 -4.01 18.37 7.14
N THR A 174 -3.57 19.09 6.10
CA THR A 174 -4.27 19.21 4.83
C THR A 174 -3.49 18.47 3.75
N ASP A 175 -4.16 18.06 2.67
CA ASP A 175 -3.53 17.39 1.52
C ASP A 175 -2.27 18.13 1.05
N SER A 176 -2.37 19.45 0.87
CA SER A 176 -1.26 20.30 0.40
C SER A 176 -0.07 20.26 1.37
N LYS A 177 -0.30 20.37 2.68
CA LYS A 177 0.77 20.31 3.69
C LYS A 177 1.40 18.92 3.76
N ALA A 178 0.58 17.87 3.68
CA ALA A 178 1.04 16.49 3.75
C ALA A 178 1.86 16.07 2.53
N LEU A 179 1.36 16.35 1.32
CA LEU A 179 2.09 16.03 0.10
C LEU A 179 3.31 16.93 -0.12
N ARG A 180 3.29 18.17 0.40
CA ARG A 180 4.52 18.98 0.49
C ARG A 180 5.56 18.32 1.38
N ARG A 181 5.16 17.80 2.54
CA ARG A 181 6.06 17.09 3.45
C ARG A 181 6.58 15.79 2.84
N ALA A 182 5.70 15.00 2.22
CA ALA A 182 6.04 13.78 1.49
C ALA A 182 7.06 14.05 0.38
N TYR A 183 6.87 15.12 -0.40
CA TYR A 183 7.82 15.54 -1.41
C TYR A 183 9.16 15.98 -0.80
N ALA A 184 9.15 16.77 0.27
CA ALA A 184 10.38 17.18 0.94
C ALA A 184 11.18 15.98 1.48
N THR A 185 10.52 15.01 2.09
CA THR A 185 11.16 13.80 2.64
C THR A 185 11.63 12.83 1.55
N SER A 186 11.03 12.88 0.36
CA SER A 186 11.44 12.05 -0.78
C SER A 186 12.88 12.32 -1.25
N ARG A 187 13.43 13.50 -0.93
CA ARG A 187 14.85 13.84 -1.15
C ARG A 187 15.81 12.91 -0.40
N ASN A 188 15.35 12.25 0.65
CA ASN A 188 16.16 11.36 1.46
C ASN A 188 15.94 9.88 1.11
N ILE A 189 15.25 9.60 0.00
CA ILE A 189 14.98 8.23 -0.45
C ILE A 189 15.70 8.02 -1.79
N LYS A 190 16.81 7.28 -1.76
CA LYS A 190 17.50 6.80 -2.96
C LYS A 190 16.75 5.58 -3.51
N ILE A 191 16.33 5.62 -4.77
CA ILE A 191 15.52 4.54 -5.38
C ILE A 191 16.25 3.77 -6.48
N GLN A 192 17.35 4.34 -6.98
CA GLN A 192 18.30 3.73 -7.91
C GLN A 192 19.64 4.46 -7.80
N HIS A 193 20.71 3.87 -8.33
CA HIS A 193 22.03 4.53 -8.38
C HIS A 193 21.93 5.92 -9.01
N GLY A 194 22.26 6.95 -8.24
CA GLY A 194 22.24 8.36 -8.65
C GLY A 194 20.85 9.00 -8.73
N ILE A 195 19.77 8.30 -8.37
CA ILE A 195 18.39 8.83 -8.46
C ILE A 195 17.74 8.83 -7.07
N ARG A 196 17.31 10.02 -6.65
CA ARG A 196 16.47 10.25 -5.46
C ARG A 196 15.00 10.35 -5.85
N LEU A 197 14.11 10.01 -4.93
CA LEU A 197 12.68 9.94 -5.23
C LEU A 197 12.09 11.30 -5.62
N ASP A 198 12.57 12.40 -5.05
CA ASP A 198 12.11 13.76 -5.40
C ASP A 198 12.33 14.12 -6.88
N GLN A 199 13.32 13.48 -7.53
CA GLN A 199 13.64 13.68 -8.94
C GLN A 199 12.64 12.98 -9.88
N VAL A 200 11.80 12.09 -9.35
CA VAL A 200 10.78 11.38 -10.13
C VAL A 200 9.40 11.40 -9.47
N LEU A 201 9.21 12.09 -8.35
CA LEU A 201 7.93 12.22 -7.66
C LEU A 201 7.25 13.52 -8.07
N CYS A 202 6.01 13.41 -8.53
CA CYS A 202 5.14 14.50 -8.99
C CYS A 202 3.88 14.55 -8.11
N PRO A 203 3.90 15.29 -6.98
CA PRO A 203 2.69 15.47 -6.18
C PRO A 203 1.66 16.35 -6.89
N VAL A 204 0.39 16.04 -6.67
CA VAL A 204 -0.77 16.82 -7.14
C VAL A 204 -1.61 17.22 -5.95
N VAL A 205 -1.73 18.54 -5.76
CA VAL A 205 -2.45 19.19 -4.67
C VAL A 205 -3.06 20.50 -5.14
N SER A 206 -4.13 20.93 -4.48
CA SER A 206 -4.70 22.25 -4.71
C SER A 206 -3.87 23.38 -4.09
N ASP A 207 -3.90 24.52 -4.76
CA ASP A 207 -3.42 25.84 -4.30
C ASP A 207 -1.97 25.89 -3.78
N ASP A 208 -1.09 24.97 -4.22
CA ASP A 208 0.34 24.98 -3.86
C ASP A 208 1.23 25.23 -5.08
N ARG A 209 1.58 26.50 -5.32
CA ARG A 209 2.41 26.91 -6.46
C ARG A 209 3.83 26.31 -6.44
N ASN A 210 4.36 26.03 -5.25
CA ASN A 210 5.71 25.45 -5.13
C ASN A 210 5.70 23.98 -5.55
N ILE A 211 4.69 23.22 -5.11
CA ILE A 211 4.51 21.83 -5.55
C ILE A 211 4.19 21.77 -7.04
N LEU A 212 3.32 22.65 -7.53
CA LEU A 212 3.03 22.77 -8.96
C LEU A 212 4.32 23.00 -9.76
N TYR A 213 5.15 23.96 -9.36
CA TYR A 213 6.44 24.24 -10.02
C TYR A 213 7.39 23.04 -9.97
N SER A 214 7.52 22.39 -8.81
CA SER A 214 8.33 21.18 -8.64
C SER A 214 7.86 20.05 -9.56
N THR A 215 6.55 19.81 -9.66
CA THR A 215 5.98 18.79 -10.54
C THR A 215 6.25 19.11 -12.02
N HIS A 216 6.03 20.34 -12.46
CA HIS A 216 6.37 20.77 -13.83
C HIS A 216 7.87 20.62 -14.13
N ARG A 217 8.74 20.95 -13.17
CA ARG A 217 10.19 20.78 -13.28
C ARG A 217 10.56 19.30 -13.42
N THR A 218 9.99 18.43 -12.60
CA THR A 218 10.23 16.98 -12.67
C THR A 218 9.82 16.42 -14.02
N ILE A 219 8.61 16.77 -14.50
CA ILE A 219 8.11 16.33 -15.81
C ILE A 219 9.08 16.80 -16.91
N ARG A 220 9.37 18.10 -16.99
CA ARG A 220 10.24 18.68 -18.02
C ARG A 220 11.63 18.05 -18.05
N ASN A 221 12.23 17.78 -16.89
CA ASN A 221 13.61 17.35 -16.82
C ASN A 221 13.79 15.83 -16.98
N HIS A 222 12.76 15.04 -16.66
CA HIS A 222 12.92 13.60 -16.48
C HIS A 222 11.93 12.74 -17.28
N SER A 223 10.76 13.23 -17.69
CA SER A 223 9.70 12.37 -18.26
C SER A 223 10.01 11.75 -19.63
N GLU A 224 10.98 12.31 -20.36
CA GLU A 224 11.43 11.74 -21.64
C GLU A 224 12.25 10.46 -21.45
N LYS A 225 12.99 10.35 -20.34
CA LYS A 225 13.93 9.25 -20.08
C LYS A 225 13.47 8.32 -18.96
N LEU A 226 12.70 8.87 -18.02
CA LEU A 226 12.24 8.19 -16.83
C LEU A 226 10.71 8.18 -16.77
N ARG A 227 10.18 7.17 -16.10
CA ARG A 227 8.78 7.05 -15.70
C ARG A 227 8.64 7.62 -14.30
N PRO A 228 8.03 8.81 -14.13
CA PRO A 228 7.81 9.39 -12.82
C PRO A 228 6.67 8.68 -12.08
N TYR A 229 6.59 8.94 -10.78
CA TYR A 229 5.47 8.65 -9.94
C TYR A 229 4.61 9.91 -9.75
N VAL A 230 3.31 9.82 -9.99
CA VAL A 230 2.34 10.86 -9.61
C VAL A 230 1.68 10.44 -8.31
N ILE A 231 1.62 11.35 -7.32
CA ILE A 231 0.99 11.09 -6.01
C ILE A 231 -0.10 12.12 -5.72
N GLY A 232 -1.27 11.68 -5.27
CA GLY A 232 -2.38 12.58 -4.96
C GLY A 232 -3.60 11.86 -4.37
N ARG A 233 -4.54 12.63 -3.83
CA ARG A 233 -5.86 12.11 -3.41
C ARG A 233 -6.72 11.87 -4.65
N LEU A 234 -7.31 10.69 -4.76
CA LEU A 234 -8.21 10.34 -5.85
C LEU A 234 -9.50 11.16 -5.75
N SER A 235 -9.90 11.80 -6.86
CA SER A 235 -11.13 12.61 -6.92
C SER A 235 -12.12 12.13 -7.97
N SER A 236 -11.66 11.45 -9.02
CA SER A 236 -12.52 10.84 -10.04
C SER A 236 -11.86 9.60 -10.64
N ALA A 237 -12.66 8.58 -10.94
CA ALA A 237 -12.29 7.46 -11.80
C ALA A 237 -13.51 7.14 -12.68
N GLN A 238 -13.44 7.48 -13.97
CA GLN A 238 -14.58 7.39 -14.90
C GLN A 238 -14.18 6.70 -16.19
N ALA A 239 -15.11 5.97 -16.81
CA ALA A 239 -14.84 5.28 -18.06
C ALA A 239 -14.35 6.28 -19.11
N ASN A 240 -13.26 5.94 -19.80
CA ASN A 240 -12.72 6.82 -20.82
C ASN A 240 -13.70 6.87 -22.01
N PRO A 241 -14.27 8.04 -22.35
CA PRO A 241 -15.27 8.15 -23.41
C PRO A 241 -14.71 7.85 -24.81
N TYR A 242 -13.38 7.87 -24.98
CA TYR A 242 -12.70 7.72 -26.26
C TYR A 242 -11.88 6.43 -26.37
N GLY A 243 -11.95 5.53 -25.39
CA GLY A 243 -11.12 4.31 -25.39
C GLY A 243 -11.49 3.31 -24.31
N LYS A 244 -10.78 2.17 -24.29
CA LYS A 244 -10.98 1.12 -23.29
C LYS A 244 -10.14 1.40 -22.03
N GLY A 245 -10.79 1.78 -20.94
CA GLY A 245 -10.15 2.03 -19.64
C GLY A 245 -10.82 3.12 -18.83
N GLN A 246 -10.07 3.74 -17.93
CA GLN A 246 -10.57 4.82 -17.06
C GLN A 246 -9.73 6.09 -17.22
N ASN A 247 -10.38 7.24 -17.09
CA ASN A 247 -9.77 8.52 -16.79
C ASN A 247 -9.67 8.67 -15.27
N ILE A 248 -8.49 9.02 -14.78
CA ILE A 248 -8.22 9.20 -13.35
C ILE A 248 -8.03 10.70 -13.10
N GLU A 249 -8.70 11.25 -12.10
CA GLU A 249 -8.43 12.61 -11.62
C GLU A 249 -7.98 12.59 -10.16
N LEU A 250 -7.07 13.50 -9.84
CA LEU A 250 -6.60 13.75 -8.49
C LEU A 250 -7.09 15.12 -8.02
N ALA A 251 -7.35 15.25 -6.72
CA ALA A 251 -7.72 16.53 -6.12
C ALA A 251 -6.67 17.60 -6.45
N GLY A 252 -7.11 18.71 -7.05
CA GLY A 252 -6.23 19.80 -7.50
C GLY A 252 -5.55 19.61 -8.85
N ILE A 253 -5.80 18.53 -9.59
CA ILE A 253 -5.17 18.30 -10.91
C ILE A 253 -5.51 19.41 -11.93
N ARG A 254 -6.65 20.08 -11.75
CA ARG A 254 -7.10 21.19 -12.60
C ARG A 254 -6.40 22.51 -12.28
N ASP A 255 -5.62 22.58 -11.20
CA ASP A 255 -4.96 23.78 -10.70
C ASP A 255 -3.61 24.00 -11.41
N GLY A 256 -3.62 23.88 -12.74
CA GLY A 256 -2.48 24.16 -13.61
C GLY A 256 -1.53 22.99 -13.88
N TYR A 257 -1.79 21.77 -13.39
CA TYR A 257 -0.95 20.60 -13.69
C TYR A 257 -1.07 20.14 -15.15
N ARG A 258 -2.22 20.38 -15.79
CA ARG A 258 -2.45 20.12 -17.23
C ARG A 258 -2.12 18.68 -17.67
N MET A 259 -2.52 17.71 -16.84
CA MET A 259 -2.31 16.29 -17.10
C MET A 259 -3.64 15.62 -17.44
N PHE A 260 -3.70 14.88 -18.54
CA PHE A 260 -4.79 13.96 -18.85
C PHE A 260 -4.38 12.54 -18.46
N MET A 261 -4.78 12.10 -17.27
CA MET A 261 -4.40 10.78 -16.75
C MET A 261 -5.39 9.70 -17.18
N THR A 262 -4.87 8.64 -17.78
CA THR A 262 -5.65 7.48 -18.22
C THR A 262 -4.99 6.18 -17.83
N ILE A 263 -5.79 5.15 -17.58
CA ILE A 263 -5.34 3.79 -17.30
C ILE A 263 -6.07 2.82 -18.24
N SER A 264 -5.33 1.89 -18.85
CA SER A 264 -5.94 0.89 -19.74
C SER A 264 -6.83 -0.08 -18.98
N GLN A 265 -7.87 -0.61 -19.63
CA GLN A 265 -8.83 -1.55 -19.03
C GLN A 265 -8.17 -2.69 -18.24
N SER A 266 -7.22 -3.41 -18.84
CA SER A 266 -6.52 -4.53 -18.19
C SER A 266 -5.70 -4.15 -16.95
N ARG A 267 -5.22 -2.90 -16.89
CA ARG A 267 -4.51 -2.38 -15.73
C ARG A 267 -5.51 -1.95 -14.66
N TRP A 268 -6.62 -1.33 -15.05
CA TRP A 268 -7.69 -0.99 -14.13
C TRP A 268 -8.29 -2.22 -13.44
N GLU A 269 -8.58 -3.29 -14.18
CA GLU A 269 -9.04 -4.58 -13.62
C GLU A 269 -8.05 -5.17 -12.61
N ARG A 270 -6.75 -4.93 -12.79
CA ARG A 270 -5.72 -5.31 -11.82
C ARG A 270 -5.79 -4.45 -10.55
N VAL A 271 -6.04 -3.15 -10.69
CA VAL A 271 -6.26 -2.24 -9.56
C VAL A 271 -7.51 -2.68 -8.79
N GLU A 272 -8.62 -2.96 -9.48
CA GLU A 272 -9.86 -3.48 -8.88
C GLU A 272 -9.64 -4.77 -8.09
N ARG A 273 -8.87 -5.70 -8.63
CA ARG A 273 -8.54 -6.96 -7.96
C ARG A 273 -7.55 -6.80 -6.79
N SER A 274 -6.77 -5.72 -6.78
CA SER A 274 -5.71 -5.52 -5.78
C SER A 274 -6.14 -4.60 -4.64
N TYR A 275 -7.02 -3.65 -4.94
CA TYR A 275 -7.49 -2.60 -4.03
C TYR A 275 -9.04 -2.50 -4.02
N PRO A 276 -9.78 -3.62 -3.87
CA PRO A 276 -11.24 -3.59 -3.93
C PRO A 276 -11.84 -2.77 -2.78
N ARG A 277 -11.14 -2.69 -1.64
CA ARG A 277 -11.60 -1.94 -0.46
C ARG A 277 -11.42 -0.45 -0.65
N GLU A 278 -10.24 -0.02 -1.07
CA GLU A 278 -9.92 1.39 -1.31
C GLU A 278 -10.83 1.95 -2.39
N LEU A 279 -11.08 1.19 -3.47
CA LEU A 279 -12.02 1.62 -4.50
C LEU A 279 -13.46 1.66 -3.99
N ALA A 280 -13.90 0.69 -3.18
CA ALA A 280 -15.22 0.74 -2.57
C ALA A 280 -15.38 1.97 -1.66
N GLU A 281 -14.36 2.31 -0.87
CA GLU A 281 -14.35 3.55 -0.07
C GLU A 281 -14.41 4.80 -0.95
N PHE A 282 -13.58 4.85 -2.00
CA PHE A 282 -13.55 5.95 -2.95
C PHE A 282 -14.93 6.17 -3.62
N PHE A 283 -15.55 5.12 -4.13
CA PHE A 283 -16.85 5.22 -4.81
C PHE A 283 -18.01 5.50 -3.85
N ARG A 284 -17.89 5.12 -2.58
CA ARG A 284 -18.87 5.48 -1.56
C ARG A 284 -18.86 6.98 -1.25
N ASN A 285 -17.68 7.61 -1.34
CA ASN A 285 -17.48 9.05 -1.17
C ASN A 285 -18.12 9.59 0.13
N GLU A 286 -17.94 8.87 1.23
CA GLU A 286 -18.40 9.30 2.55
C GLU A 286 -17.37 10.19 3.24
N GLU A 287 -17.85 11.12 4.07
CA GLU A 287 -16.99 11.98 4.87
C GLU A 287 -16.15 11.18 5.88
N GLY A 288 -14.97 11.70 6.24
CA GLY A 288 -14.09 11.10 7.25
C GLY A 288 -12.97 10.22 6.69
N LEU A 289 -13.09 9.78 5.42
CA LEU A 289 -12.11 8.94 4.74
C LEU A 289 -11.77 9.49 3.36
N SER A 290 -10.54 9.23 2.94
CA SER A 290 -10.01 9.63 1.65
C SER A 290 -9.10 8.54 1.09
N VAL A 291 -8.97 8.47 -0.24
CA VAL A 291 -8.11 7.49 -0.90
C VAL A 291 -6.98 8.20 -1.61
N PHE A 292 -5.75 7.93 -1.19
CA PHE A 292 -4.55 8.41 -1.86
C PHE A 292 -4.00 7.36 -2.81
N GLY A 293 -3.47 7.81 -3.94
CA GLY A 293 -2.84 6.96 -4.93
C GLY A 293 -1.40 7.36 -5.22
N LEU A 294 -0.55 6.36 -5.43
CA LEU A 294 0.77 6.50 -6.05
C LEU A 294 0.76 5.77 -7.39
N PHE A 295 0.95 6.52 -8.47
CA PHE A 295 0.82 6.04 -9.84
C PHE A 295 2.17 6.11 -10.53
N LEU A 296 2.72 4.97 -10.93
CA LEU A 296 3.83 4.96 -11.88
C LEU A 296 3.26 5.31 -13.25
N VAL A 297 3.82 6.31 -13.92
CA VAL A 297 3.26 6.82 -15.16
C VAL A 297 4.29 6.97 -16.27
N THR A 298 3.80 6.90 -17.50
CA THR A 298 4.49 7.41 -18.69
C THR A 298 3.82 8.72 -19.10
N ILE A 299 4.61 9.79 -19.22
CA ILE A 299 4.11 11.14 -19.52
C ILE A 299 4.62 11.59 -20.89
N ASP A 300 3.69 12.01 -21.74
CA ASP A 300 3.94 12.51 -23.09
C ASP A 300 3.36 13.92 -23.26
N PRO A 301 4.22 14.95 -23.39
CA PRO A 301 3.76 16.30 -23.72
C PRO A 301 3.08 16.33 -25.09
N ILE A 302 1.92 16.98 -25.16
CA ILE A 302 1.17 17.14 -26.40
C ILE A 302 1.86 18.21 -27.24
N LYS A 303 2.36 17.86 -28.43
CA LYS A 303 3.17 18.78 -29.26
C LYS A 303 2.38 19.65 -30.23
N LYS A 304 1.12 19.31 -30.51
CA LYS A 304 0.29 19.97 -31.54
C LYS A 304 -1.16 20.11 -31.09
N GLY A 305 -1.86 21.12 -31.63
CA GLY A 305 -3.29 21.35 -31.39
C GLY A 305 -3.61 22.25 -30.18
N LYS A 306 -4.88 22.30 -29.78
CA LYS A 306 -5.38 23.18 -28.71
C LYS A 306 -4.75 22.91 -27.34
N TYR A 307 -4.24 21.70 -27.11
CA TYR A 307 -3.72 21.24 -25.82
C TYR A 307 -2.19 21.17 -25.78
N THR A 308 -1.47 21.98 -26.55
CA THR A 308 0.02 21.97 -26.63
C THR A 308 0.76 22.17 -25.32
N ASN A 309 0.10 22.73 -24.30
CA ASN A 309 0.67 22.90 -22.95
C ASN A 309 0.23 21.81 -21.95
N PHE A 310 -0.43 20.76 -22.44
CA PHE A 310 -0.89 19.62 -21.64
C PHE A 310 -0.02 18.40 -21.92
N SER A 311 -0.11 17.42 -21.03
CA SER A 311 0.51 16.11 -21.21
C SER A 311 -0.53 15.00 -21.14
N THR A 312 -0.39 14.00 -22.01
CA THR A 312 -1.07 12.71 -21.83
C THR A 312 -0.28 11.87 -20.84
N VAL A 313 -0.96 11.30 -19.85
CA VAL A 313 -0.34 10.55 -18.76
C VAL A 313 -0.95 9.15 -18.71
N GLN A 314 -0.16 8.14 -19.08
CA GLN A 314 -0.58 6.74 -19.02
C GLN A 314 -0.13 6.12 -17.70
N VAL A 315 -1.08 5.63 -16.91
CA VAL A 315 -0.81 4.90 -15.66
C VAL A 315 -0.34 3.49 -15.99
N ASP A 316 0.90 3.18 -15.61
CA ASP A 316 1.54 1.89 -15.81
C ASP A 316 1.32 0.93 -14.64
N ASP A 317 1.35 1.46 -13.42
CA ASP A 317 1.12 0.75 -12.16
C ASP A 317 0.51 1.72 -11.13
N ALA A 318 -0.26 1.20 -10.18
CA ALA A 318 -0.93 2.01 -9.17
C ALA A 318 -0.94 1.31 -7.80
N ALA A 319 -0.79 2.10 -6.76
CA ALA A 319 -1.07 1.71 -5.39
C ALA A 319 -2.06 2.68 -4.76
N LEU A 320 -3.04 2.14 -4.04
CA LEU A 320 -4.04 2.92 -3.32
C LEU A 320 -3.91 2.68 -1.82
N MET A 321 -4.25 3.69 -1.03
CA MET A 321 -4.26 3.65 0.42
C MET A 321 -5.38 4.53 0.96
N THR A 322 -6.25 3.97 1.79
CA THR A 322 -7.28 4.73 2.50
C THR A 322 -6.66 5.43 3.70
N THR A 323 -7.04 6.68 3.92
CA THR A 323 -6.62 7.51 5.06
C THR A 323 -7.82 8.16 5.74
N THR A 324 -7.70 8.45 7.02
CA THR A 324 -8.63 9.35 7.73
C THR A 324 -8.44 10.81 7.30
N ASP A 325 -9.32 11.71 7.76
CA ASP A 325 -9.14 13.17 7.60
C ASP A 325 -7.83 13.70 8.21
N GLN A 326 -7.33 13.00 9.23
CA GLN A 326 -6.02 13.27 9.84
C GLN A 326 -4.87 12.61 9.07
N LEU A 327 -5.15 12.14 7.85
CA LEU A 327 -4.21 11.52 6.91
C LEU A 327 -3.52 10.28 7.46
N ILE A 328 -4.13 9.60 8.44
CA ILE A 328 -3.62 8.34 9.00
C ILE A 328 -4.05 7.19 8.10
N PRO A 329 -3.12 6.37 7.58
CA PRO A 329 -3.45 5.17 6.83
C PRO A 329 -4.28 4.18 7.64
N VAL A 330 -5.31 3.60 7.02
CA VAL A 330 -6.19 2.61 7.65
C VAL A 330 -6.42 1.44 6.70
N GLU A 331 -6.47 0.21 7.25
CA GLU A 331 -6.73 -1.01 6.47
C GLU A 331 -8.23 -1.39 6.48
N SER A 332 -9.00 -0.76 7.39
CA SER A 332 -10.45 -0.92 7.54
C SER A 332 -11.11 0.29 8.19
N ARG A 333 -12.43 0.40 8.05
CA ARG A 333 -13.25 1.40 8.76
C ARG A 333 -13.20 1.26 10.28
N PHE A 334 -13.10 0.03 10.77
CA PHE A 334 -12.90 -0.23 12.20
C PHE A 334 -11.60 0.40 12.70
N ASP A 335 -10.53 0.34 11.91
CA ASP A 335 -9.26 1.02 12.24
C ASP A 335 -9.41 2.55 12.21
N ALA A 336 -10.27 3.08 11.33
CA ALA A 336 -10.58 4.50 11.27
C ALA A 336 -11.31 5.00 12.52
N GLU A 337 -12.32 4.26 12.99
CA GLU A 337 -13.04 4.60 14.23
C GLU A 337 -12.11 4.60 15.46
N ILE A 338 -11.19 3.64 15.54
CA ILE A 338 -10.16 3.60 16.60
C ILE A 338 -9.22 4.79 16.50
N SER A 339 -8.78 5.13 15.28
CA SER A 339 -7.88 6.26 15.03
C SER A 339 -8.53 7.60 15.40
N GLN A 340 -9.82 7.77 15.08
CA GLN A 340 -10.58 8.97 15.44
C GLN A 340 -10.79 9.10 16.96
N LYS A 341 -11.12 8.00 17.66
CA LYS A 341 -11.26 7.99 19.13
C LYS A 341 -9.95 8.34 19.85
N GLY A 342 -8.80 7.91 19.32
CA GLY A 342 -7.49 8.28 19.85
C GLY A 342 -7.09 9.75 19.61
N CYS A 343 -7.72 10.42 18.64
CA CYS A 343 -7.49 11.85 18.37
C CYS A 343 -8.37 12.78 19.24
N THR A 344 -9.51 12.30 19.73
CA THR A 344 -10.49 13.10 20.50
C THR A 344 -10.36 12.98 22.01
N SER A 345 -9.51 12.07 22.51
CA SER A 345 -9.35 11.76 23.94
C SER A 345 -8.06 12.32 24.57
N GLY A 346 -7.45 13.36 23.96
CA GLY A 346 -6.22 14.00 24.41
C GLY A 346 -6.39 15.48 24.74
#